data_AF-A0A9C9G7D2-F1
#
_entry.id   AF-A0A9C9G7D2-F1
#
_cell.length_a   1.000
_cell.length_b   1.000
_cell.length_c   1.000
_cell.angle_alpha   90.00
_cell.angle_beta   90.00
_cell.angle_gamma   90.00
#
_symmetry.space_group_name_H-M   'P 1'
#
loop_
_entity.id
_entity.type
_entity.pdbx_description
1 polymer ?
#
loop_
_entity_poly.entity_id
_entity_poly.type
_entity_poly.pdbx_seq_one_letter_code
_entity_poly.pdbx_strand_id
1 'polypeptide(L)'
;MDDITRSRGLLEIWEDSQLAGHNAAYLEGLYEGFLNDPASVPEDWRIFFQTLPRVNGYGAETSHSTIRDTFRSITRQPSARLHAEPDAQVSTAHEEKQIRVLQLINAFRFRGHQIANFDPLGLREKPVLMELALEFHGLGEADLDTVFETGSLAIGEHA
;
A
#
# COMPACT_ATOMS: atom_id res chain seq x y z
N MET A 1 -54.10 11.66 -14.30
CA MET A 1 -53.16 12.81 -14.20
C MET A 1 -52.36 12.50 -12.96
N ASP A 2 -51.46 11.53 -13.08
CA ASP A 2 -51.12 10.66 -11.94
C ASP A 2 -49.63 10.77 -11.63
N ASP A 3 -49.37 11.40 -10.48
CA ASP A 3 -48.42 10.99 -9.45
C ASP A 3 -46.96 10.70 -9.88
N ILE A 4 -46.15 11.77 -9.97
CA ILE A 4 -44.69 11.71 -10.27
C ILE A 4 -43.86 11.55 -8.97
N THR A 5 -44.48 11.29 -7.82
CA THR A 5 -43.79 11.22 -6.52
C THR A 5 -43.69 9.80 -5.96
N ARG A 6 -43.39 8.82 -6.82
CA ARG A 6 -43.00 7.49 -6.32
C ARG A 6 -41.51 7.51 -5.97
N SER A 7 -41.21 7.62 -4.68
CA SER A 7 -39.86 7.47 -4.12
C SER A 7 -39.27 6.12 -4.54
N ARG A 8 -38.49 6.09 -5.61
CA ARG A 8 -37.73 4.91 -6.04
C ARG A 8 -36.71 4.58 -4.95
N GLY A 9 -36.72 3.34 -4.47
CA GLY A 9 -35.79 2.86 -3.46
C GLY A 9 -34.39 2.72 -4.04
N LEU A 10 -33.35 2.90 -3.21
CA LEU A 10 -31.94 2.85 -3.62
C LEU A 10 -31.61 1.60 -4.45
N LEU A 11 -32.17 0.42 -4.12
CA LEU A 11 -31.93 -0.81 -4.89
C LEU A 11 -32.43 -0.76 -6.34
N GLU A 12 -33.52 -0.03 -6.61
CA GLU A 12 -34.09 0.08 -7.96
C GLU A 12 -33.23 0.98 -8.87
N ILE A 13 -32.50 1.94 -8.27
CA ILE A 13 -31.53 2.81 -8.94
C ILE A 13 -30.22 2.05 -9.24
N TRP A 14 -29.86 1.06 -8.41
CA TRP A 14 -28.68 0.23 -8.62
C TRP A 14 -28.84 -0.77 -9.78
N GLU A 15 -30.07 -1.14 -10.12
CA GLU A 15 -30.38 -1.96 -11.30
C GLU A 15 -30.46 -1.13 -12.59
N ASP A 16 -30.69 0.18 -12.50
CA ASP A 16 -30.64 1.06 -13.67
C ASP A 16 -29.18 1.17 -14.15
N SER A 17 -28.98 0.91 -15.45
CA SER A 17 -27.72 0.90 -16.23
C SER A 17 -26.73 2.05 -15.96
N GLN A 18 -27.16 3.09 -15.25
CA GLN A 18 -26.38 4.26 -14.87
C GLN A 18 -25.17 3.90 -13.99
N LEU A 19 -25.30 2.95 -13.05
CA LEU A 19 -24.21 2.48 -12.19
C LEU A 19 -23.50 1.21 -12.71
N ALA A 20 -23.92 0.68 -13.86
CA ALA A 20 -23.25 -0.47 -14.48
C ALA A 20 -21.81 -0.10 -14.87
N GLY A 21 -20.87 -1.04 -14.73
CA GLY A 21 -19.42 -0.80 -14.87
C GLY A 21 -18.96 -0.12 -16.16
N HIS A 22 -19.79 -0.08 -17.21
CA HIS A 22 -19.53 0.66 -18.45
C HIS A 22 -19.59 2.19 -18.28
N ASN A 23 -20.35 2.71 -17.32
CA ASN A 23 -20.47 4.14 -17.01
C ASN A 23 -19.57 4.57 -15.85
N ALA A 24 -18.79 3.65 -15.27
CA ALA A 24 -17.97 3.89 -14.09
C ALA A 24 -17.02 5.09 -14.24
N ALA A 25 -16.38 5.24 -15.41
CA ALA A 25 -15.46 6.35 -15.66
C ALA A 25 -16.15 7.73 -15.68
N TYR A 26 -17.42 7.80 -16.10
CA TYR A 26 -18.19 9.03 -16.10
C TYR A 26 -18.64 9.40 -14.69
N LEU A 27 -19.15 8.43 -13.94
CA LEU A 27 -19.55 8.61 -12.54
C LEU A 27 -18.38 9.00 -11.66
N GLU A 28 -17.22 8.40 -11.89
CA GLU A 28 -15.98 8.74 -11.21
C GLU A 28 -15.64 10.22 -11.38
N GLY A 29 -15.60 10.71 -12.63
CA GLY A 29 -15.33 12.14 -12.88
C GLY A 29 -16.37 13.07 -12.24
N LEU A 30 -17.63 12.63 -12.19
CA LEU A 30 -18.70 13.38 -11.55
C LEU A 30 -18.56 13.42 -10.02
N TYR A 31 -18.17 12.32 -9.41
CA TYR A 31 -17.91 12.23 -7.97
C TYR A 31 -16.65 13.03 -7.58
N GLU A 32 -15.60 12.97 -8.39
CA GLU A 32 -14.41 13.81 -8.20
C GLU A 32 -14.74 15.30 -8.28
N GLY A 33 -15.64 15.71 -9.19
CA GLY A 33 -16.17 17.07 -9.23
C GLY A 33 -16.89 17.45 -7.94
N PHE A 34 -17.73 16.55 -7.43
CA PHE A 34 -18.45 16.73 -6.16
C PHE A 34 -17.50 16.88 -4.96
N LEU A 35 -16.41 16.11 -4.91
CA LEU A 35 -15.39 16.20 -3.85
C LEU A 35 -14.64 17.54 -3.85
N ASN A 36 -14.40 18.13 -5.03
CA ASN A 36 -13.71 19.42 -5.16
C ASN A 36 -14.66 20.60 -4.92
N ASP A 37 -15.82 20.59 -5.58
CA ASP A 37 -16.86 21.61 -5.45
C ASP A 37 -18.25 20.97 -5.63
N PRO A 38 -19.04 20.81 -4.55
CA PRO A 38 -20.39 20.26 -4.63
C PRO A 38 -21.33 21.06 -5.55
N ALA A 39 -21.08 22.35 -5.78
CA ALA A 39 -21.90 23.18 -6.67
C ALA A 39 -21.62 22.94 -8.16
N SER A 40 -20.49 22.30 -8.49
CA SER A 40 -20.10 21.97 -9.88
C SER A 40 -20.90 20.81 -10.47
N VAL A 41 -21.64 20.08 -9.63
CA VAL A 41 -22.39 18.87 -9.99
C VAL A 41 -23.89 19.16 -9.97
N PRO A 42 -24.67 18.55 -10.91
CA PRO A 42 -26.14 18.67 -10.92
C PRO A 42 -26.79 18.27 -9.59
N GLU A 43 -27.93 18.89 -9.27
CA GLU A 43 -28.63 18.73 -7.99
C GLU A 43 -28.92 17.26 -7.64
N ASP A 44 -29.44 16.49 -8.60
CA ASP A 44 -29.83 15.09 -8.40
C ASP A 44 -28.64 14.23 -7.95
N TRP A 45 -27.46 14.49 -8.54
CA TRP A 45 -26.23 13.81 -8.21
C TRP A 45 -25.64 14.27 -6.88
N ARG A 46 -25.79 15.56 -6.54
CA ARG A 46 -25.38 16.09 -5.25
C ARG A 46 -26.15 15.43 -4.11
N ILE A 47 -27.47 15.31 -4.26
CA ILE A 47 -28.34 14.64 -3.27
C ILE A 47 -27.94 13.18 -3.15
N PHE A 48 -27.73 12.50 -4.28
CA PHE A 48 -27.29 11.10 -4.29
C PHE A 48 -25.97 10.90 -3.54
N PHE A 49 -24.92 11.67 -3.84
CA PHE A 49 -23.62 11.54 -3.20
C PHE A 49 -23.62 11.89 -1.71
N GLN A 50 -24.49 12.81 -1.27
CA GLN A 50 -24.69 13.10 0.15
C GLN A 50 -25.30 11.94 0.94
N THR A 51 -26.04 11.05 0.27
CA THR A 51 -26.64 9.87 0.91
C THR A 51 -25.68 8.70 1.08
N LEU A 52 -24.48 8.76 0.46
CA LEU A 52 -23.51 7.69 0.54
C LEU A 52 -22.92 7.59 1.96
N PRO A 53 -22.88 6.38 2.55
CA PRO A 53 -22.26 6.17 3.84
C PRO A 53 -20.75 6.43 3.72
N ARG A 54 -20.20 7.27 4.60
CA ARG A 54 -18.74 7.44 4.72
C ARG A 54 -18.16 6.14 5.25
N VAL A 55 -17.53 5.36 4.39
CA VAL A 55 -16.95 4.06 4.76
C VAL A 55 -15.76 4.30 5.71
N ASN A 56 -15.79 3.65 6.87
CA ASN A 56 -14.70 3.52 7.85
C ASN A 56 -14.23 4.76 8.64
N GLY A 57 -14.96 5.88 8.67
CA GLY A 57 -14.65 6.98 9.60
C GLY A 57 -13.26 7.65 9.39
N TYR A 58 -12.56 7.30 8.31
CA TYR A 58 -11.37 8.01 7.86
C TYR A 58 -11.79 9.27 7.09
N GLY A 59 -10.96 10.30 7.18
CA GLY A 59 -11.20 11.64 6.62
C GLY A 59 -11.43 11.65 5.11
N ALA A 60 -11.73 12.85 4.60
CA ALA A 60 -12.06 13.19 3.22
C ALA A 60 -11.62 12.17 2.15
N GLU A 61 -12.59 11.67 1.38
CA GLU A 61 -12.34 10.70 0.31
C GLU A 61 -11.38 11.27 -0.74
N THR A 62 -10.37 10.49 -1.09
CA THR A 62 -9.29 10.91 -1.99
C THR A 62 -9.71 10.73 -3.45
N SER A 63 -9.54 11.77 -4.26
CA SER A 63 -9.80 11.74 -5.70
C SER A 63 -8.94 10.67 -6.42
N HIS A 64 -9.58 9.82 -7.22
CA HIS A 64 -8.92 8.74 -7.97
C HIS A 64 -7.97 9.24 -9.07
N SER A 65 -8.23 10.40 -9.66
CA SER A 65 -7.34 11.04 -10.63
C SER A 65 -6.01 11.43 -10.00
N THR A 66 -6.02 11.93 -8.76
CA THR A 66 -4.80 12.23 -8.00
C THR A 66 -3.96 10.96 -7.82
N ILE A 67 -4.59 9.85 -7.44
CA ILE A 67 -3.92 8.55 -7.31
C ILE A 67 -3.34 8.12 -8.67
N ARG A 68 -4.14 8.17 -9.74
CA ARG A 68 -3.71 7.78 -11.10
C ARG A 68 -2.53 8.58 -11.62
N ASP A 69 -2.52 9.89 -11.39
CA ASP A 69 -1.42 10.75 -11.80
C ASP A 69 -0.16 10.51 -10.97
N THR A 70 -0.32 10.18 -9.68
CA THR A 70 0.78 9.70 -8.83
C THR A 70 1.37 8.40 -9.38
N PHE A 71 0.54 7.42 -9.76
CA PHE A 71 1.02 6.19 -10.39
C PHE A 71 1.67 6.42 -11.77
N ARG A 72 1.15 7.38 -12.55
CA ARG A 72 1.69 7.75 -13.87
C ARG A 72 3.04 8.45 -13.74
N SER A 73 3.23 9.35 -12.78
CA SER A 73 4.52 10.00 -12.55
C SER A 73 5.57 8.99 -12.13
N ILE A 74 5.17 8.02 -11.29
CA ILE A 74 6.05 6.96 -10.83
C ILE A 74 6.49 6.01 -11.96
N THR A 75 5.60 5.62 -12.85
CA THR A 75 5.97 4.76 -13.98
C THR A 75 6.80 5.48 -15.03
N ARG A 76 6.70 6.82 -15.11
CA ARG A 76 7.56 7.66 -15.97
C ARG A 76 8.93 7.94 -15.36
N GLN A 77 9.07 7.86 -14.05
CA GLN A 77 10.33 7.97 -13.33
C GLN A 77 10.53 6.72 -12.46
N PRO A 78 11.04 5.60 -13.03
CA PRO A 78 11.27 4.38 -12.25
C PRO A 78 12.22 4.61 -11.06
N SER A 79 13.00 5.69 -11.08
CA SER A 79 13.91 6.12 -10.00
C SER A 79 13.24 6.97 -8.91
N ALA A 80 12.00 7.43 -9.06
CA ALA A 80 11.31 8.27 -8.07
C ALA A 80 10.57 7.45 -6.99
N ARG A 81 10.52 6.12 -7.12
CA ARG A 81 9.82 5.22 -6.21
C ARG A 81 10.70 4.59 -5.13
N LEU A 82 11.69 5.31 -4.63
CA LEU A 82 12.18 5.01 -3.28
C LEU A 82 11.38 5.73 -2.19
N HIS A 83 10.68 6.84 -2.47
CA HIS A 83 9.92 7.55 -1.42
C HIS A 83 8.66 8.24 -1.93
N ALA A 84 7.49 7.68 -1.63
CA ALA A 84 6.24 8.45 -1.53
C ALA A 84 5.18 7.67 -0.74
N GLU A 85 5.22 7.81 0.58
CA GLU A 85 4.05 7.77 1.48
C GLU A 85 4.02 9.14 2.20
N PRO A 86 2.83 9.76 2.38
CA PRO A 86 2.72 11.04 3.07
C PRO A 86 2.64 10.81 4.59
N ASP A 87 3.38 11.65 5.32
CA ASP A 87 3.32 11.82 6.78
C ASP A 87 4.28 11.00 7.66
N ALA A 88 5.59 11.15 7.44
CA ALA A 88 6.59 11.03 8.51
C ALA A 88 7.93 11.68 8.08
N GLN A 89 8.17 12.94 8.46
CA GLN A 89 9.50 13.57 8.30
C GLN A 89 10.55 13.09 9.31
N VAL A 90 10.35 11.91 9.90
CA VAL A 90 11.33 11.19 10.73
C VAL A 90 11.23 9.73 10.31
N SER A 91 12.29 9.20 9.67
CA SER A 91 12.63 7.76 9.53
C SER A 91 12.81 7.15 8.13
N THR A 92 12.82 7.87 7.01
CA THR A 92 13.07 7.25 5.68
C THR A 92 14.33 6.37 5.63
N ALA A 93 15.43 6.81 6.22
CA ALA A 93 16.66 6.02 6.29
C ALA A 93 16.54 4.77 7.21
N HIS A 94 15.72 4.85 8.26
CA HIS A 94 15.47 3.72 9.16
C HIS A 94 14.49 2.73 8.52
N GLU A 95 13.47 3.20 7.80
CA GLU A 95 12.54 2.39 7.00
C GLU A 95 13.25 1.68 5.83
N GLU A 96 14.20 2.35 5.17
CA GLU A 96 15.03 1.71 4.17
C GLU A 96 15.83 0.56 4.77
N LYS A 97 16.49 0.79 5.91
CA LYS A 97 17.25 -0.25 6.65
C LYS A 97 16.34 -1.37 7.16
N GLN A 98 15.12 -1.04 7.58
CA GLN A 98 14.09 -2.01 7.96
C GLN A 98 13.79 -2.98 6.80
N ILE A 99 13.67 -2.50 5.56
CA ILE A 99 13.51 -3.36 4.38
C ILE A 99 14.76 -4.24 4.17
N ARG A 100 15.97 -3.69 4.34
CA ARG A 100 17.23 -4.44 4.23
C ARG A 100 17.35 -5.56 5.28
N VAL A 101 16.90 -5.32 6.50
CA VAL A 101 16.85 -6.32 7.57
C VAL A 101 15.91 -7.47 7.19
N LEU A 102 14.72 -7.18 6.65
CA LEU A 102 13.80 -8.23 6.17
C LEU A 102 14.40 -9.04 5.00
N GLN A 103 15.13 -8.40 4.09
CA GLN A 103 15.86 -9.07 3.01
C GLN A 103 16.94 -10.01 3.56
N LEU A 104 17.70 -9.55 4.55
CA LEU A 104 18.71 -10.35 5.24
C LEU A 104 18.09 -11.58 5.92
N ILE A 105 17.00 -11.41 6.69
CA ILE A 105 16.26 -12.50 7.33
C ILE A 105 15.85 -13.54 6.28
N ASN A 106 15.28 -13.10 5.16
CA ASN A 106 14.89 -14.01 4.10
C ASN A 106 16.10 -14.73 3.48
N ALA A 107 17.21 -14.04 3.22
CA ALA A 107 18.44 -14.66 2.73
C ALA A 107 18.94 -15.79 3.65
N PHE A 108 18.91 -15.57 4.97
CA PHE A 108 19.22 -16.60 5.96
C PHE A 108 18.23 -17.77 5.95
N ARG A 109 16.94 -17.51 5.77
CA ARG A 109 15.92 -18.58 5.67
C ARG A 109 16.14 -19.47 4.45
N PHE A 110 16.49 -18.88 3.30
CA PHE A 110 16.71 -19.64 2.06
C PHE A 110 18.07 -20.34 2.02
N ARG A 111 19.15 -19.66 2.42
CA ARG A 111 20.53 -20.12 2.19
C ARG A 111 21.35 -20.36 3.46
N GLY A 112 20.83 -20.05 4.65
CA GLY A 112 21.55 -20.23 5.92
C GLY A 112 22.00 -21.66 6.18
N HIS A 113 21.26 -22.65 5.66
CA HIS A 113 21.64 -24.06 5.75
C HIS A 113 23.01 -24.38 5.10
N GLN A 114 23.43 -23.59 4.10
CA GLN A 114 24.69 -23.81 3.38
C GLN A 114 25.92 -23.49 4.24
N ILE A 115 25.79 -22.56 5.19
CA ILE A 115 26.85 -22.14 6.12
C ILE A 115 26.71 -22.76 7.51
N ALA A 116 25.66 -23.55 7.75
CA ALA A 116 25.38 -24.17 9.04
C ALA A 116 26.49 -25.16 9.46
N ASN A 117 26.74 -25.19 10.77
CA ASN A 117 27.67 -26.11 11.42
C ASN A 117 26.97 -27.44 11.73
N PHE A 118 26.83 -28.31 10.74
CA PHE A 118 26.29 -29.66 10.94
C PHE A 118 27.34 -30.78 10.79
N ASP A 119 28.55 -30.44 10.35
CA ASP A 119 29.66 -31.39 10.22
C ASP A 119 30.50 -31.38 11.51
N PRO A 120 30.44 -32.43 12.36
CA PRO A 120 31.22 -32.51 13.58
C PRO A 120 32.72 -32.73 13.34
N LEU A 121 33.10 -33.18 12.13
CA LEU A 121 34.50 -33.42 11.77
C LEU A 121 35.17 -32.18 11.15
N GLY A 122 34.38 -31.19 10.73
CA GLY A 122 34.89 -29.92 10.18
C GLY A 122 35.66 -30.07 8.87
N LEU A 123 35.40 -31.14 8.10
CA LEU A 123 36.09 -31.43 6.84
C LEU A 123 35.44 -30.70 5.66
N ARG A 124 34.22 -30.21 5.82
CA ARG A 124 33.50 -29.50 4.76
C ARG A 124 33.97 -28.05 4.62
N GLU A 125 34.34 -27.68 3.40
CA GLU A 125 34.53 -26.27 3.02
C GLU A 125 33.18 -25.55 2.93
N LYS A 126 33.06 -24.40 3.58
CA LYS A 126 31.84 -23.59 3.54
C LYS A 126 31.90 -22.62 2.36
N PRO A 127 30.84 -22.53 1.55
CA PRO A 127 30.78 -21.54 0.49
C PRO A 127 30.72 -20.12 1.10
N VAL A 128 31.43 -19.19 0.49
CA VAL A 128 31.33 -17.76 0.83
C VAL A 128 30.12 -17.19 0.12
N LEU A 129 29.11 -16.76 0.89
CA LEU A 129 27.87 -16.21 0.35
C LEU A 129 27.77 -14.73 0.70
N MET A 130 27.95 -13.86 -0.30
CA MET A 130 27.85 -12.41 -0.11
C MET A 130 26.47 -11.97 0.38
N GLU A 131 25.41 -12.65 -0.06
CA GLU A 131 24.03 -12.36 0.33
C GLU A 131 23.73 -12.51 1.83
N LEU A 132 24.59 -13.19 2.59
CA LEU A 132 24.46 -13.34 4.04
C LEU A 132 25.28 -12.28 4.82
N ALA A 133 26.12 -11.51 4.13
CA ALA A 133 26.88 -10.44 4.74
C ALA A 133 26.01 -9.18 4.92
N LEU A 134 26.17 -8.49 6.05
CA LEU A 134 25.48 -7.23 6.34
C LEU A 134 25.77 -6.15 5.28
N GLU A 135 27.04 -6.08 4.86
CA GLU A 135 27.55 -5.12 3.88
C GLU A 135 26.82 -5.21 2.53
N PHE A 136 26.46 -6.43 2.10
CA PHE A 136 25.73 -6.66 0.85
C PHE A 136 24.35 -5.99 0.86
N HIS A 137 23.72 -5.91 2.03
CA HIS A 137 22.42 -5.27 2.19
C HIS A 137 22.53 -3.78 2.51
N GLY A 138 23.75 -3.23 2.65
CA GLY A 138 23.98 -1.84 3.04
C GLY A 138 23.78 -1.57 4.53
N LEU A 139 23.86 -2.61 5.36
CA LEU A 139 23.82 -2.51 6.82
C LEU A 139 25.27 -2.47 7.35
N GLY A 140 25.53 -1.58 8.31
CA GLY A 140 26.84 -1.44 8.94
C GLY A 140 26.86 -1.89 10.39
N GLU A 141 28.03 -1.87 11.03
CA GLU A 141 28.15 -2.18 12.47
C GLU A 141 27.35 -1.22 13.35
N ALA A 142 27.20 0.04 12.94
CA ALA A 142 26.39 1.03 13.65
C ALA A 142 24.89 0.66 13.71
N ASP A 143 24.43 -0.23 12.82
CA ASP A 143 23.03 -0.66 12.78
C ASP A 143 22.76 -1.86 13.71
N LEU A 144 23.79 -2.50 14.26
CA LEU A 144 23.64 -3.63 15.19
C LEU A 144 22.97 -3.23 16.50
N ASP A 145 23.18 -1.99 16.94
CA ASP A 145 22.58 -1.44 18.16
C ASP A 145 21.20 -0.81 17.90
N THR A 146 20.70 -0.87 16.67
CA THR A 146 19.40 -0.31 16.30
C THR A 146 18.31 -1.38 16.33
N VAL A 147 17.15 -1.02 16.88
CA VAL A 147 16.00 -1.93 16.98
C VAL A 147 15.20 -1.88 15.69
N PHE A 148 14.89 -3.04 15.12
CA PHE A 148 14.08 -3.20 13.91
C PHE A 148 12.93 -4.16 14.17
N GLU A 149 11.84 -3.98 13.42
CA GLU A 149 10.67 -4.86 13.47
C GLU A 149 10.94 -6.14 12.68
N THR A 150 10.71 -7.32 13.25
CA THR A 150 11.01 -8.58 12.57
C THR A 150 9.89 -9.07 11.65
N GLY A 151 8.76 -8.35 11.60
CA GLY A 151 7.61 -8.65 10.77
C GLY A 151 7.04 -10.06 11.02
N SER A 152 6.91 -10.86 9.97
CA SER A 152 6.38 -12.24 10.05
C SER A 152 7.38 -13.26 10.63
N LEU A 153 8.52 -12.84 11.18
CA LEU A 153 9.46 -13.75 11.80
C LEU A 153 8.88 -14.28 13.12
N ALA A 154 8.28 -15.46 13.06
CA ALA A 154 7.83 -16.19 14.25
C ALA A 154 9.00 -17.01 14.81
N ILE A 155 9.91 -16.34 15.51
CA ILE A 155 10.79 -17.01 16.47
C ILE A 155 9.96 -17.06 17.76
N GLY A 156 9.71 -18.26 18.28
CA GLY A 156 8.88 -18.44 19.48
C GLY A 156 9.32 -17.46 20.58
N GLU A 157 8.36 -16.82 21.23
CA GLU A 157 8.61 -15.99 22.42
C GLU A 157 9.35 -16.87 23.44
N HIS A 158 10.64 -16.63 23.60
CA HIS A 158 11.39 -17.19 24.71
C HIS A 158 11.17 -16.27 25.90
N ALA A 159 10.37 -16.76 26.84
CA ALA A 159 10.31 -16.35 28.24
C ALA A 159 11.68 -16.49 28.94
#